data_AF-A0A2I0SCM6-F1
#
_entry.id   AF-A0A2I0SCM6-F1
#
_cell.length_a   1.000
_cell.length_b   1.000
_cell.length_c   1.000
_cell.angle_alpha   90.00
_cell.angle_beta   90.00
_cell.angle_gamma   90.00
#
_symmetry.space_group_name_H-M   'P 1'
#
loop_
_entity.id
_entity.type
_entity.pdbx_description
1 polymer ?
#
loop_
_entity_poly.entity_id
_entity_poly.type
_entity_poly.pdbx_seq_one_letter_code
_entity_poly.pdbx_strand_id
1 'polypeptide(L)'
;MGMSLAERVRVTVAALMHASGDSQERLAGVLGVTQAQVSRRQSGTAAWSLEDCDRLAAHYGIDVLDLLAGPSRACEALPDARRAQRQQAVSMLERRR
;
A
#
# COMPACT_ATOMS: atom_id res chain seq x y z
N MET A 1 -21.51 10.07 8.42
CA MET A 1 -20.54 9.34 9.27
C MET A 1 -19.20 9.38 8.57
N GLY A 2 -18.12 9.73 9.28
CA GLY A 2 -16.77 9.77 8.70
C GLY A 2 -16.22 8.36 8.44
N MET A 3 -15.22 8.27 7.56
CA MET A 3 -14.48 7.06 7.25
C MET A 3 -13.86 6.45 8.52
N SER A 4 -14.09 5.16 8.76
CA SER A 4 -13.47 4.46 9.89
C SER A 4 -11.95 4.31 9.70
N LEU A 5 -11.19 4.11 10.78
CA LEU A 5 -9.75 3.87 10.67
C LEU A 5 -9.43 2.63 9.84
N ALA A 6 -10.18 1.53 10.03
CA ALA A 6 -9.99 0.31 9.26
C ALA A 6 -10.21 0.54 7.74
N GLU A 7 -11.23 1.33 7.39
CA GLU A 7 -11.46 1.73 6.00
C GLU A 7 -10.34 2.61 5.45
N ARG A 8 -9.87 3.58 6.25
CA ARG A 8 -8.74 4.44 5.90
C ARG A 8 -7.47 3.65 5.61
N VAL A 9 -7.14 2.66 6.44
CA VAL A 9 -5.96 1.80 6.22
C VAL A 9 -6.10 1.06 4.89
N ARG A 10 -7.26 0.46 4.60
CA ARG A 10 -7.48 -0.25 3.31
C ARG A 10 -7.30 0.65 2.10
N VAL A 11 -7.88 1.85 2.14
CA VAL A 11 -7.77 2.84 1.06
C VAL A 11 -6.33 3.32 0.90
N THR A 12 -5.62 3.55 2.01
CA THR A 12 -4.21 3.96 2.01
C THR A 12 -3.32 2.88 1.42
N VAL A 13 -3.49 1.62 1.84
CA VAL A 13 -2.74 0.48 1.29
C VAL A 13 -3.03 0.32 -0.21
N ALA A 14 -4.28 0.46 -0.65
CA ALA A 14 -4.63 0.42 -2.08
C ALA A 14 -3.93 1.53 -2.88
N ALA A 15 -3.89 2.74 -2.34
CA ALA A 15 -3.22 3.88 -2.97
C ALA A 15 -1.71 3.66 -3.07
N LEU A 16 -1.07 3.18 -2.00
CA LEU A 16 0.37 2.87 -1.97
C LEU A 16 0.73 1.75 -2.94
N MET A 17 -0.07 0.69 -3.02
CA MET A 17 0.07 -0.36 -4.03
C MET A 17 0.00 0.21 -5.44
N HIS A 18 -0.98 1.06 -5.73
CA HIS A 18 -1.12 1.69 -7.04
C HIS A 18 0.07 2.60 -7.38
N ALA A 19 0.52 3.40 -6.42
CA ALA A 19 1.62 4.35 -6.60
C ALA A 19 2.99 3.68 -6.76
N SER A 20 3.21 2.54 -6.10
CA SER A 20 4.47 1.77 -6.16
C SER A 20 4.46 0.69 -7.25
N GLY A 21 3.28 0.27 -7.73
CA GLY A 21 3.13 -0.90 -8.59
C GLY A 21 3.16 -2.24 -7.86
N ASP A 22 3.04 -2.24 -6.53
CA ASP A 22 3.04 -3.47 -5.74
C ASP A 22 1.74 -4.28 -5.89
N SER A 23 1.89 -5.60 -5.93
CA SER A 23 0.78 -6.57 -5.93
C SER A 23 0.45 -7.04 -4.52
N GLN A 24 -0.75 -7.59 -4.31
CA GLN A 24 -1.13 -8.18 -3.01
C GLN A 24 -0.21 -9.34 -2.61
N GLU A 25 0.33 -10.06 -3.61
CA GLU A 25 1.31 -11.14 -3.39
C GLU A 25 2.62 -10.62 -2.83
N ARG A 26 3.12 -9.48 -3.33
CA ARG A 26 4.30 -8.82 -2.74
C ARG A 26 4.04 -8.39 -1.30
N LEU A 27 2.89 -7.78 -1.01
CA LEU A 27 2.52 -7.42 0.36
C LEU A 27 2.43 -8.66 1.26
N ALA A 28 1.90 -9.76 0.74
CA ALA A 28 1.82 -11.01 1.48
C ALA A 28 3.22 -11.52 1.89
N GLY A 29 4.20 -11.43 0.99
CA GLY A 29 5.61 -11.72 1.28
C GLY A 29 6.21 -10.83 2.37
N VAL A 30 5.96 -9.52 2.31
CA VAL A 30 6.40 -8.55 3.34
C VAL A 30 5.80 -8.88 4.71
N LEU A 31 4.54 -9.27 4.74
CA LEU A 31 3.78 -9.51 5.97
C LEU A 31 3.98 -10.92 6.52
N GLY A 32 4.57 -11.84 5.76
CA GLY A 32 4.69 -13.25 6.13
C GLY A 32 3.34 -13.98 6.16
N VAL A 33 2.39 -13.57 5.31
CA VAL A 33 1.05 -14.16 5.20
C VAL A 33 0.78 -14.62 3.77
N THR A 34 -0.39 -15.18 3.53
CA THR A 34 -0.86 -15.52 2.17
C THR A 34 -1.51 -14.34 1.46
N GLN A 35 -1.49 -14.34 0.12
CA GLN A 35 -2.22 -13.34 -0.67
C GLN A 35 -3.73 -13.34 -0.38
N ALA A 36 -4.32 -14.50 -0.07
CA ALA A 36 -5.72 -14.61 0.34
C ALA A 36 -6.00 -13.84 1.64
N GLN A 37 -5.07 -13.86 2.61
CA GLN A 37 -5.20 -13.06 3.84
C GLN A 37 -5.12 -11.56 3.55
N VAL A 38 -4.21 -11.12 2.67
CA VAL A 38 -4.15 -9.72 2.23
C VAL A 38 -5.43 -9.30 1.51
N SER A 39 -5.97 -10.16 0.63
CA SER A 39 -7.22 -9.91 -0.08
C SER A 39 -8.40 -9.71 0.88
N ARG A 40 -8.54 -10.55 1.91
CA ARG A 40 -9.57 -10.39 2.96
C ARG A 40 -9.43 -9.08 3.72
N ARG A 41 -8.20 -8.66 4.03
CA ARG A 41 -7.95 -7.36 4.66
C ARG A 41 -8.33 -6.20 3.75
N GLN A 42 -8.00 -6.27 2.46
CA GLN A 42 -8.39 -5.25 1.49
C GLN A 42 -9.91 -5.22 1.22
N SER A 43 -10.61 -6.34 1.28
CA SER A 43 -12.08 -6.37 1.19
C SER A 43 -12.78 -6.00 2.50
N GLY A 44 -12.03 -5.92 3.61
CA GLY A 44 -12.53 -5.58 4.94
C GLY A 44 -13.21 -6.72 5.69
N THR A 45 -13.04 -7.96 5.22
CA THR A 45 -13.50 -9.16 5.93
C THR A 45 -12.48 -9.64 6.97
N ALA A 46 -11.30 -9.03 7.02
CA ALA A 46 -10.31 -9.19 8.08
C ALA A 46 -9.71 -7.83 8.46
N ALA A 47 -9.30 -7.68 9.72
CA ALA A 47 -8.65 -6.47 10.21
C ALA A 47 -7.15 -6.45 9.84
N TRP A 48 -6.63 -5.23 9.69
CA TRP A 48 -5.20 -4.94 9.74
C TRP A 48 -4.77 -4.86 11.20
N SER A 49 -3.74 -5.61 11.61
CA SER A 49 -3.15 -5.42 12.93
C SER A 49 -2.23 -4.18 12.92
N LEU A 50 -1.91 -3.64 14.10
CA LEU A 50 -0.92 -2.56 14.19
C LEU A 50 0.47 -3.02 13.71
N GLU A 51 0.82 -4.28 13.98
CA GLU A 51 2.06 -4.87 13.49
C GLU A 51 2.08 -4.96 11.95
N ASP A 52 0.94 -5.28 11.31
CA ASP A 52 0.84 -5.22 9.85
C ASP A 52 1.09 -3.77 9.36
N CYS A 53 0.54 -2.77 10.04
CA CYS A 53 0.74 -1.36 9.70
C CYS A 53 2.22 -0.94 9.82
N ASP A 54 2.92 -1.33 10.88
CA ASP A 54 4.35 -1.06 11.05
C ASP A 54 5.18 -1.69 9.93
N ARG A 55 4.91 -2.97 9.61
CA ARG A 55 5.61 -3.68 8.53
C ARG A 55 5.35 -3.05 7.16
N LEU A 56 4.13 -2.59 6.90
CA LEU A 56 3.81 -1.88 5.67
C LEU A 56 4.49 -0.51 5.59
N ALA A 57 4.49 0.26 6.68
CA ALA A 57 5.16 1.55 6.75
C ALA A 57 6.67 1.40 6.48
N ALA A 58 7.31 0.42 7.16
CA ALA A 58 8.71 0.06 6.94
C ALA A 58 8.96 -0.40 5.50
N HIS A 59 8.07 -1.24 4.94
CA HIS A 59 8.16 -1.63 3.54
C HIS A 59 8.09 -0.43 2.62
N TYR A 60 7.16 0.53 2.81
CA TYR A 60 7.05 1.70 1.95
C TYR A 60 8.10 2.79 2.21
N GLY A 61 8.86 2.68 3.29
CA GLY A 61 9.84 3.69 3.70
C GLY A 61 9.18 4.98 4.18
N ILE A 62 8.01 4.87 4.83
CA ILE A 62 7.25 6.00 5.38
C ILE A 62 7.03 5.82 6.89
N ASP A 63 6.67 6.89 7.59
CA ASP A 63 6.26 6.80 9.00
C ASP A 63 4.88 6.12 9.12
N VAL A 64 4.66 5.32 10.16
CA VAL A 64 3.37 4.64 10.37
C VAL A 64 2.22 5.63 10.58
N LEU A 65 2.48 6.81 11.15
CA LEU A 65 1.47 7.85 11.29
C LEU A 65 1.09 8.47 9.95
N ASP A 66 2.00 8.54 8.98
CA ASP A 66 1.68 8.97 7.62
C ASP A 66 0.76 7.95 6.93
N LEU A 67 0.97 6.65 7.17
CA LEU A 67 0.07 5.58 6.72
C LEU A 67 -1.32 5.70 7.37
N LEU A 68 -1.38 5.95 8.69
CA LEU A 68 -2.64 6.06 9.41
C LEU A 68 -3.37 7.39 9.15
N ALA A 69 -2.68 8.44 8.72
CA ALA A 69 -3.26 9.73 8.35
C ALA A 69 -4.15 9.61 7.10
N GLY A 70 -3.75 8.77 6.13
CA GLY A 70 -4.57 8.43 4.97
C GLY A 70 -3.79 8.41 3.64
N PRO A 71 -4.50 8.14 2.52
CA PRO A 71 -3.89 7.89 1.22
C PRO A 71 -3.06 9.07 0.69
N SER A 72 -3.54 10.30 0.83
CA SER A 72 -2.83 11.49 0.34
C SER A 72 -1.49 11.65 1.05
N ARG A 73 -1.49 11.62 2.39
CA ARG A 73 -0.29 11.80 3.20
C ARG A 73 0.73 10.68 2.98
N ALA A 74 0.27 9.43 2.95
CA ALA A 74 1.14 8.28 2.70
C ALA A 74 1.80 8.35 1.31
N CYS A 75 1.05 8.74 0.28
CA CYS A 75 1.60 8.91 -1.07
C CYS A 75 2.57 10.09 -1.16
N GLU A 76 2.36 11.18 -0.43
CA GLU A 76 3.29 12.31 -0.30
C GLU A 76 4.59 11.94 0.43
N ALA A 77 4.52 11.00 1.38
CA ALA A 77 5.68 10.49 2.09
C ALA A 77 6.49 9.45 1.31
N LEU A 78 5.93 8.86 0.24
CA LEU A 78 6.63 7.84 -0.55
C LEU A 78 7.97 8.35 -1.12
N PRO A 79 9.07 7.59 -0.97
CA PRO A 79 10.35 7.95 -1.57
C PRO A 79 10.30 8.06 -3.10
N ASP A 80 11.01 9.04 -3.67
CA ASP A 80 10.98 9.34 -5.11
C ASP A 80 11.41 8.16 -5.99
N ALA A 81 12.31 7.31 -5.51
CA ALA A 81 12.71 6.09 -6.21
C ALA A 81 11.52 5.16 -6.53
N ARG A 82 10.55 5.06 -5.62
CA ARG A 82 9.35 4.23 -5.83
C ARG A 82 8.37 4.86 -6.80
N ARG A 83 8.21 6.17 -6.74
CA ARG A 83 7.40 6.92 -7.71
C ARG A 83 7.99 6.78 -9.12
N ALA A 84 9.31 6.89 -9.23
CA ALA A 84 10.04 6.74 -10.49
C ALA A 84 9.92 5.33 -11.08
N GLN A 85 10.00 4.27 -10.25
CA GLN A 85 9.81 2.88 -10.70
C GLN A 85 8.43 2.67 -11.38
N ARG A 86 7.37 3.25 -10.81
CA ARG A 86 6.03 3.18 -11.40
C ARG A 86 5.94 3.91 -12.74
N GLN A 87 6.51 5.11 -12.82
CA GLN A 87 6.53 5.91 -14.06
C GLN A 87 7.31 5.20 -15.18
N GLN A 88 8.45 4.58 -14.84
CA GLN A 88 9.24 3.80 -15.78
C GLN A 88 8.45 2.62 -16.34
N ALA A 89 7.76 1.86 -15.48
CA ALA A 89 6.93 0.73 -15.92
C ALA A 89 5.81 1.17 -16.88
N VAL A 90 5.14 2.29 -16.62
CA VAL A 90 4.11 2.85 -17.52
C VAL A 90 4.72 3.24 -18.87
N SER A 91 5.83 3.96 -18.88
CA SER A 91 6.49 4.38 -20.12
C SER A 91 6.97 3.21 -21.00
N MET A 92 7.41 2.10 -20.39
CA MET A 92 7.78 0.88 -21.14
C MET A 92 6.57 0.20 -21.78
N LEU A 93 5.41 0.26 -21.13
CA LEU A 93 4.17 -0.31 -21.66
C LEU A 93 3.65 0.50 -22.85
N GLU A 94 3.73 1.82 -22.77
CA GLU A 94 3.31 2.73 -23.84
C GLU A 94 4.18 2.58 -25.10
N ARG A 95 5.49 2.37 -24.94
CA ARG A 95 6.42 2.15 -26.05
C ARG A 95 6.26 0.82 -26.78
N ARG A 96 5.49 -0.12 -26.23
CA ARG A 96 5.23 -1.46 -26.82
C ARG A 96 3.90 -1.52 -27.58
N ARG A 97 3.15 -0.42 -27.65
CA ARG A 97 1.93 -0.28 -28.46
C ARG A 97 2.23 0.47 -29.75
#